data_AF-A0A7L2ESB6-F1
#
_entry.id   AF-A0A7L2ESB6-F1
#
_cell.length_a   1.000
_cell.length_b   1.000
_cell.length_c   1.000
_cell.angle_alpha   90.00
_cell.angle_beta   90.00
_cell.angle_gamma   90.00
#
_symmetry.space_group_name_H-M   'P 1'
#
loop_
_entity.id
_entity.type
_entity.pdbx_description
1 polymer ?
#
loop_
_entity_poly.entity_id
_entity_poly.type
_entity_poly.pdbx_seq_one_letter_code
_entity_poly.pdbx_strand_id
1 'polypeptide(L)'
;GPPLCPPCHARRAHLCDTCGDPIGLQVPHLTHRGQHWHPLPGCFRCAPCGRPLLGRPFLPRGGQIFCSPRCAQGSPKSPRGAPQRRSWAGAAPAGEGALGG
;
A
#
# COMPACT_ATOMS: atom_id res chain seq x y z
N GLY A 1 26.69 24.25 -21.71
CA GLY A 1 26.14 24.39 -20.34
C GLY A 1 26.80 23.36 -19.45
N PRO A 2 27.11 23.68 -18.19
CA PRO A 2 27.86 22.78 -17.32
C PRO A 2 27.04 21.51 -16.97
N PRO A 3 27.67 20.33 -16.87
CA PRO A 3 26.99 19.10 -16.50
C PRO A 3 26.53 19.19 -15.05
N LEU A 4 25.23 19.02 -14.81
CA LEU A 4 24.66 18.94 -13.47
C LEU A 4 25.26 17.72 -12.77
N CYS A 5 25.97 17.92 -11.65
CA CYS A 5 26.51 16.82 -10.86
C CYS A 5 25.39 15.84 -10.47
N PRO A 6 25.56 14.51 -10.62
CA PRO A 6 24.55 13.52 -10.22
C PRO A 6 23.96 13.70 -8.81
N PRO A 7 24.75 14.02 -7.75
CA PRO A 7 24.20 14.27 -6.41
C PRO A 7 23.46 15.62 -6.29
N CYS A 8 23.72 16.59 -7.16
CA CYS A 8 22.98 17.84 -7.21
C CYS A 8 21.65 17.68 -7.98
N HIS A 9 21.63 16.80 -8.99
CA HIS A 9 20.40 16.41 -9.69
C HIS A 9 19.43 15.71 -8.73
N ALA A 10 19.92 14.77 -7.91
CA ALA A 10 19.12 14.09 -6.90
C ALA A 10 18.52 15.05 -5.84
N ARG A 11 19.24 16.11 -5.44
CA ARG A 11 18.77 17.11 -4.47
C ARG A 11 17.59 17.97 -4.93
N ARG A 12 17.31 17.99 -6.23
CA ARG A 12 16.15 18.70 -6.81
C ARG A 12 15.04 17.76 -7.25
N ALA A 13 15.29 16.45 -7.33
CA ALA A 13 14.31 15.46 -7.73
C ALA A 13 13.21 15.33 -6.66
N HIS A 14 11.95 15.38 -7.09
CA HIS A 14 10.82 15.06 -6.22
C HIS A 14 10.83 13.57 -5.88
N LEU A 15 10.45 13.18 -4.67
CA LEU A 15 10.36 11.77 -4.29
C LEU A 15 8.97 11.22 -4.61
N CYS A 16 8.89 9.99 -5.06
CA CYS A 16 7.63 9.31 -5.30
C CYS A 16 6.99 8.90 -3.96
N ASP A 17 5.80 9.40 -3.65
CA ASP A 17 5.08 9.06 -2.41
C ASP A 17 4.64 7.59 -2.32
N THR A 18 4.77 6.81 -3.40
CA THR A 18 4.42 5.37 -3.41
C THR A 18 5.62 4.43 -3.32
N CYS A 19 6.74 4.73 -3.98
CA CYS A 19 7.93 3.86 -3.95
C CYS A 19 9.10 4.45 -3.17
N GLY A 20 9.09 5.76 -2.87
CA GLY A 20 10.17 6.46 -2.18
C GLY A 20 11.35 6.87 -3.08
N ASP A 21 11.37 6.41 -4.33
CA ASP A 21 12.46 6.73 -5.26
C ASP A 21 12.36 8.16 -5.83
N PRO A 22 13.51 8.78 -6.16
CA PRO A 22 13.53 10.08 -6.81
C PRO A 22 12.98 10.00 -8.24
N ILE A 23 12.01 10.87 -8.52
CA ILE A 23 11.42 11.12 -9.82
C ILE A 23 12.35 12.06 -10.59
N GLY A 24 12.84 11.63 -11.74
CA GLY A 24 13.71 12.43 -12.59
C GLY A 24 13.10 13.79 -12.93
N LEU A 25 13.88 14.86 -12.82
CA LEU A 25 13.44 16.24 -13.08
C LEU A 25 12.94 16.48 -14.50
N GLN A 26 13.43 15.68 -15.45
CA GLN A 26 13.10 15.80 -16.87
C GLN A 26 12.11 14.75 -17.36
N VAL A 27 11.63 13.85 -16.47
CA VAL A 27 10.62 12.87 -16.85
C VAL A 27 9.23 13.38 -16.46
N PRO A 28 8.21 13.11 -17.30
CA PRO A 28 6.84 13.42 -16.93
C PRO A 28 6.49 12.71 -15.62
N HIS A 29 5.81 13.44 -14.73
CA HIS A 29 5.40 12.92 -13.44
C HIS A 29 4.05 13.50 -13.05
N LEU A 30 3.42 12.87 -12.08
CA LEU A 30 2.13 13.29 -11.57
C LEU A 30 2.36 14.10 -10.30
N THR A 31 1.69 15.24 -10.19
CA THR A 31 1.77 16.10 -9.01
C THR A 31 0.37 16.49 -8.57
N HIS A 32 0.08 16.31 -7.27
CA HIS A 32 -1.19 16.72 -6.70
C HIS A 32 -1.00 17.15 -5.24
N ARG A 33 -1.33 18.42 -4.94
CA ARG A 33 -1.25 19.00 -3.58
C ARG A 33 0.09 18.73 -2.88
N GLY A 34 1.19 18.85 -3.62
CA GLY A 34 2.56 18.66 -3.10
C GLY A 34 3.04 17.21 -3.02
N GLN A 35 2.22 16.24 -3.40
CA GLN A 35 2.64 14.86 -3.58
C GLN A 35 3.05 14.61 -5.02
N HIS A 36 4.01 13.71 -5.20
CA HIS A 36 4.58 13.38 -6.50
C HIS A 36 4.56 11.86 -6.72
N TRP A 37 4.21 11.43 -7.92
CA TRP A 37 4.24 10.02 -8.31
C TRP A 37 4.81 9.85 -9.70
N HIS A 38 5.44 8.71 -9.94
CA HIS A 38 5.76 8.29 -11.29
C HIS A 38 4.49 8.09 -12.12
N PRO A 39 4.52 8.35 -13.44
CA PRO A 39 3.45 8.04 -14.37
C PRO A 39 3.39 6.53 -14.68
N LEU A 40 3.59 5.70 -13.66
CA LEU A 40 3.67 4.25 -13.73
C LEU A 40 2.47 3.64 -13.01
N PRO A 41 1.89 2.54 -13.53
CA PRO A 41 0.76 1.87 -12.88
C PRO A 41 1.13 1.29 -11.51
N GLY A 42 2.42 1.04 -11.27
CA GLY A 42 2.93 0.63 -9.96
C GLY A 42 2.97 1.77 -8.93
N CYS A 43 3.13 3.03 -9.35
CA CYS A 43 3.22 4.16 -8.43
C CYS A 43 1.88 4.89 -8.30
N PHE A 44 1.20 5.17 -9.41
CA PHE A 44 -0.07 5.89 -9.37
C PHE A 44 -1.27 4.93 -9.33
N ARG A 45 -1.47 4.33 -8.16
CA ARG A 45 -2.50 3.31 -7.93
C ARG A 45 -3.33 3.55 -6.68
N CYS A 46 -4.56 3.06 -6.71
CA CYS A 46 -5.47 3.10 -5.58
C CYS A 46 -4.88 2.36 -4.37
N ALA A 47 -4.76 3.01 -3.21
CA ALA A 47 -4.19 2.41 -2.00
C ALA A 47 -4.86 1.08 -1.58
N PRO A 48 -6.20 0.97 -1.50
CA PRO A 48 -6.85 -0.26 -1.06
C PRO A 48 -6.92 -1.38 -2.11
N CYS A 49 -7.05 -1.06 -3.41
CA CYS A 49 -7.29 -2.08 -4.45
C CYS A 49 -6.13 -2.24 -5.43
N GLY A 50 -5.08 -1.42 -5.34
CA GLY A 50 -3.91 -1.47 -6.22
C GLY A 50 -4.19 -1.11 -7.68
N ARG A 51 -5.41 -0.66 -8.01
CA ARG A 51 -5.79 -0.37 -9.40
C ARG A 51 -5.08 0.90 -9.90
N PRO A 52 -4.41 0.86 -11.06
CA PRO A 52 -3.76 2.03 -11.63
C PRO A 52 -4.79 3.10 -12.02
N LEU A 53 -4.49 4.36 -11.71
CA LEU A 53 -5.36 5.52 -11.92
C LEU A 53 -4.89 6.44 -13.04
N LEU A 54 -3.89 6.01 -13.82
CA LEU A 54 -3.37 6.75 -14.95
C LEU A 54 -4.49 7.03 -15.97
N GLY A 55 -4.71 8.31 -16.29
CA GLY A 55 -5.75 8.74 -17.22
C GLY A 55 -7.19 8.50 -16.74
N ARG A 56 -7.39 8.23 -15.44
CA ARG A 56 -8.71 7.98 -14.85
C ARG A 56 -9.00 8.99 -13.74
N PRO A 57 -10.29 9.29 -13.46
CA PRO A 57 -10.63 10.08 -12.29
C PRO A 57 -10.13 9.38 -11.02
N PHE A 58 -9.55 10.18 -10.13
CA PHE A 58 -9.05 9.72 -8.83
C PHE A 58 -9.50 10.69 -7.75
N LEU A 59 -9.57 10.19 -6.51
CA LEU A 59 -9.90 10.98 -5.33
C LEU A 59 -8.68 11.00 -4.41
N PRO A 60 -7.97 12.14 -4.29
CA PRO A 60 -6.91 12.31 -3.31
C PRO A 60 -7.52 12.62 -1.93
N ARG A 61 -7.14 11.86 -0.89
CA ARG A 61 -7.61 12.05 0.49
C ARG A 61 -6.52 11.62 1.47
N GLY A 62 -6.12 12.52 2.38
CA GLY A 62 -5.17 12.22 3.46
C GLY A 62 -3.80 11.68 3.01
N GLY A 63 -3.26 12.16 1.88
CA GLY A 63 -1.99 11.65 1.35
C GLY A 63 -2.11 10.32 0.58
N GLN A 64 -3.32 9.87 0.28
CA GLN A 64 -3.56 8.67 -0.51
C GLN A 64 -4.49 8.97 -1.68
N ILE A 65 -4.40 8.16 -2.74
CA ILE A 65 -5.24 8.26 -3.93
C ILE A 65 -6.17 7.06 -4.03
N PHE A 66 -7.42 7.32 -4.43
CA PHE A 66 -8.48 6.32 -4.48
C PHE A 66 -9.16 6.30 -5.85
N CYS A 67 -9.49 5.10 -6.34
CA CYS A 67 -10.17 4.94 -7.64
C CYS A 67 -11.64 5.34 -7.64
N SER A 68 -12.26 5.38 -6.47
CA SER A 68 -13.70 5.59 -6.31
C SER A 68 -14.02 5.98 -4.87
N PRO A 69 -15.16 6.64 -4.62
CA PRO A 69 -15.60 6.94 -3.26
C PRO A 69 -15.76 5.67 -2.42
N ARG A 70 -16.11 4.53 -3.00
CA ARG A 70 -16.17 3.25 -2.28
C ARG A 70 -14.80 2.83 -1.72
N CYS A 71 -13.72 3.09 -2.46
CA CYS A 71 -12.36 2.85 -1.96
C CYS A 71 -11.92 3.90 -0.94
N ALA A 72 -12.40 5.15 -1.06
CA ALA A 72 -12.08 6.22 -0.11
C ALA A 72 -12.88 6.14 1.21
N GLN A 73 -14.11 5.61 1.15
CA GLN A 73 -15.01 5.39 2.29
C GLN A 73 -14.85 3.98 2.89
N GLY A 74 -14.37 3.03 2.09
CA GLY A 74 -14.35 1.61 2.39
C GLY A 74 -13.25 1.24 3.37
N SER A 75 -13.66 1.23 4.64
CA SER A 75 -13.35 0.35 5.77
C SER A 75 -11.91 -0.16 5.90
N PRO A 76 -11.30 -0.11 7.11
CA PRO A 76 -10.01 -0.73 7.36
C PRO A 76 -10.06 -2.15 6.81
N LYS A 77 -9.29 -2.41 5.75
CA LYS A 77 -9.13 -3.78 5.29
C LYS A 77 -8.55 -4.52 6.47
N SER A 78 -9.41 -5.31 7.12
CA SER A 78 -9.06 -6.21 8.20
C SER A 78 -7.69 -6.79 7.88
N PRO A 79 -6.67 -6.49 8.71
CA PRO A 79 -5.32 -6.88 8.38
C PRO A 79 -5.33 -8.39 8.24
N ARG A 80 -4.90 -8.88 7.07
CA ARG A 80 -4.26 -10.17 6.87
C ARG A 80 -4.73 -11.28 7.83
N GLY A 81 -5.72 -12.05 7.39
CA GLY A 81 -5.83 -13.48 7.74
C GLY A 81 -5.64 -13.85 9.21
N ALA A 82 -6.51 -13.38 10.09
CA ALA A 82 -6.80 -14.16 11.28
C ALA A 82 -7.80 -15.26 10.88
N PRO A 83 -7.42 -16.56 10.81
CA PRO A 83 -8.42 -17.61 10.83
C PRO A 83 -9.16 -17.47 12.17
N GLN A 84 -10.41 -17.04 12.07
CA GLN A 84 -11.37 -17.05 13.17
C GLN A 84 -11.30 -18.41 13.89
N ARG A 85 -10.71 -18.37 15.09
CA ARG A 85 -10.81 -19.34 16.17
C ARG A 85 -12.19 -20.00 16.17
N ARG A 86 -12.24 -21.24 15.71
CA ARG A 86 -13.25 -22.21 16.11
C ARG A 86 -12.54 -23.49 16.54
N SER A 87 -11.88 -23.41 17.69
CA SER A 87 -11.43 -24.59 18.42
C SER A 87 -12.66 -25.22 19.08
N TRP A 88 -13.36 -26.11 18.38
CA TRP A 88 -14.19 -27.11 19.06
C TRP A 88 -13.23 -28.17 19.59
N ALA A 89 -12.62 -27.92 20.75
CA ALA A 89 -11.94 -28.96 21.51
C ALA A 89 -13.01 -29.73 22.30
N GLY A 90 -13.73 -30.59 21.59
CA GLY A 90 -14.67 -31.55 22.15
C GLY A 90 -14.25 -32.95 21.74
N ALA A 91 -13.25 -33.49 22.43
CA ALA A 91 -12.82 -34.89 22.49
C ALA A 91 -11.54 -34.93 23.34
N ALA A 92 -11.31 -35.73 24.36
CA ALA A 92 -12.10 -36.68 25.16
C ALA A 92 -11.36 -36.77 26.52
N PRO A 93 -12.01 -37.02 27.67
CA PRO A 93 -11.27 -37.47 28.84
C PRO A 93 -10.86 -38.93 28.61
N ALA A 94 -9.56 -39.16 28.51
CA ALA A 94 -8.95 -40.48 28.57
C ALA A 94 -9.36 -41.15 29.89
N GLY A 95 -10.00 -42.31 29.78
CA GLY A 95 -9.91 -43.31 30.84
C GLY A 95 -8.50 -43.87 30.84
N GLU A 96 -7.95 -44.07 32.04
CA GLU A 96 -7.15 -45.22 32.48
C GLU A 96 -6.87 -44.99 33.97
N GLY A 97 -7.67 -45.66 34.80
CA GLY A 97 -7.44 -45.77 36.23
C GLY A 97 -7.40 -47.24 36.58
N ALA A 98 -6.28 -47.69 37.14
CA ALA A 98 -6.16 -48.70 38.19
C ALA A 98 -4.72 -49.25 38.21
N LEU A 99 -3.89 -48.62 39.03
CA LEU A 99 -2.74 -49.28 39.64
C LEU A 99 -3.22 -49.75 41.02
N GLY A 100 -3.13 -51.04 41.32
CA GLY A 100 -3.40 -51.55 42.67
C GLY A 100 -3.30 -53.07 42.74
N GLY A 101 -2.24 -53.55 43.40
CA GLY A 101 -2.06 -54.95 43.77
C GLY A 101 -0.63 -55.45 43.59
#